data_AF-A0A9P0H5J5-F1
#
_entry.id   AF-A0A9P0H5J5-F1
#
_cell.length_a   1.000
_cell.length_b   1.000
_cell.length_c   1.000
_cell.angle_alpha   90.00
_cell.angle_beta   90.00
_cell.angle_gamma   90.00
#
_symmetry.space_group_name_H-M   'P 1'
#
loop_
_entity.id
_entity.type
_entity.pdbx_description
1 polymer ?
#
loop_
_entity_poly.entity_id
_entity_poly.type
_entity_poly.pdbx_seq_one_letter_code
_entity_poly.pdbx_strand_id
1 'polypeptide(L)'
;MLVRLLDTKSLGHAAAQAARPWLQSQDSKHVRLVEIVKRPGQTLGLYIREGNGLDRSDGVFISRIALESSVYNSGCLKVGDEILAVNFVDVTRMSLDDVVIIMSIPRRLVLVTREGAECPAGLQPGSHHKPPPVVVMKGQINSRFFYPSICSFLKALF
;
A
#
# COMPACT_ATOMS: atom_id res chain seq x y z
N MET A 1 -0.03 13.72 -8.96
CA MET A 1 0.89 12.55 -8.94
C MET A 1 0.50 11.63 -10.07
N LEU A 2 1.45 10.88 -10.63
CA LEU A 2 1.20 9.82 -11.61
C LEU A 2 1.35 8.48 -10.90
N VAL A 3 0.41 7.55 -11.12
CA VAL A 3 0.51 6.17 -10.64
C VAL A 3 0.10 5.26 -11.79
N ARG A 4 0.96 4.34 -12.20
CA ARG A 4 0.68 3.40 -13.30
C ARG A 4 1.37 2.07 -13.10
N LEU A 5 0.79 1.02 -13.69
CA LEU A 5 1.49 -0.25 -13.87
C LEU A 5 2.63 -0.04 -14.87
N LEU A 6 3.79 -0.59 -14.53
CA LEU A 6 4.99 -0.50 -15.35
C LEU A 6 5.25 -1.86 -15.99
N ASP A 7 5.20 -1.90 -17.32
CA ASP A 7 5.44 -3.14 -18.05
C ASP A 7 6.94 -3.46 -18.04
N THR A 8 7.29 -4.72 -17.80
CA THR A 8 8.68 -5.17 -17.71
C THR A 8 9.44 -5.01 -19.04
N LYS A 9 8.73 -4.98 -20.18
CA LYS A 9 9.31 -4.74 -21.51
C LYS A 9 9.54 -3.25 -21.76
N SER A 10 8.82 -2.38 -21.04
CA SER A 10 9.01 -0.93 -21.09
C SER A 10 10.13 -0.43 -20.18
N LEU A 11 10.63 -1.28 -19.28
CA LEU A 11 11.84 -1.02 -18.51
C LEU A 11 13.06 -1.05 -19.44
N GLY A 12 13.94 -0.04 -19.32
CA GLY A 12 15.26 -0.12 -19.94
C GLY A 12 16.03 -1.37 -19.48
N HIS A 13 16.97 -1.84 -20.30
CA HIS A 13 17.65 -3.12 -20.10
C HIS A 13 18.23 -3.31 -18.68
N ALA A 14 18.83 -2.26 -18.11
CA ALA A 14 19.38 -2.28 -16.75
C ALA A 14 18.30 -2.47 -15.67
N ALA A 15 17.19 -1.76 -15.77
CA ALA A 15 16.08 -1.89 -14.82
C ALA A 15 15.42 -3.26 -14.95
N ALA A 16 15.30 -3.79 -16.18
CA ALA A 16 14.74 -5.11 -16.42
C ALA A 16 15.61 -6.19 -15.76
N GLN A 17 16.95 -6.05 -15.84
CA GLN A 17 17.87 -6.93 -15.14
C GLN A 17 17.73 -6.82 -13.61
N ALA A 18 17.60 -5.60 -13.08
CA ALA A 18 17.39 -5.40 -11.65
C ALA A 18 16.08 -6.03 -11.16
N ALA A 19 15.01 -5.98 -11.97
CA ALA A 19 13.71 -6.56 -11.64
C ALA A 19 13.63 -8.09 -11.80
N ARG A 20 14.61 -8.73 -12.46
CA ARG A 20 14.60 -10.18 -12.75
C ARG A 20 14.37 -11.08 -11.55
N PRO A 21 14.99 -10.87 -10.37
CA PRO A 21 14.84 -11.79 -9.24
C PRO A 21 13.39 -11.95 -8.78
N TRP A 22 12.61 -10.87 -8.81
CA TRP A 22 11.20 -10.89 -8.41
C TRP A 22 10.28 -11.42 -9.52
N LEU A 23 10.67 -11.28 -10.80
CA LEU A 23 9.90 -11.74 -11.96
C LEU A 23 10.13 -13.22 -12.32
N GLN A 24 11.16 -13.86 -11.77
CA GLN A 24 11.47 -15.27 -12.01
C GLN A 24 11.06 -16.19 -10.84
N SER A 25 10.62 -15.61 -9.72
CA SER A 25 10.17 -16.37 -8.55
C SER A 25 8.89 -17.17 -8.85
N GLN A 26 8.64 -18.29 -8.18
CA GLN A 26 7.37 -19.04 -8.35
C GLN A 26 6.12 -18.20 -8.03
N ASP A 27 6.29 -17.13 -7.26
CA ASP A 27 5.25 -16.16 -6.90
C ASP A 27 4.96 -15.11 -8.01
N SER A 28 5.70 -15.14 -9.13
CA SER A 28 5.64 -14.11 -10.18
C SER A 28 4.27 -13.89 -10.82
N LYS A 29 3.31 -14.79 -10.62
CA LYS A 29 1.92 -14.61 -11.08
C LYS A 29 1.20 -13.47 -10.38
N HIS A 30 1.65 -13.07 -9.20
CA HIS A 30 1.04 -12.01 -8.38
C HIS A 30 1.95 -10.79 -8.20
N VAL A 31 3.16 -10.82 -8.78
CA VAL A 31 4.11 -9.71 -8.68
C VAL A 31 3.85 -8.69 -9.77
N ARG A 32 3.75 -7.41 -9.37
CA ARG A 32 3.51 -6.27 -10.26
C ARG A 32 4.56 -5.20 -10.02
N LEU A 33 4.92 -4.49 -11.09
CA LEU A 33 5.69 -3.26 -10.98
C LEU A 33 4.75 -2.06 -11.07
N VAL A 34 4.84 -1.17 -10.09
CA VAL A 34 4.05 0.06 -10.04
C VAL A 34 4.99 1.25 -10.02
N GLU A 35 4.83 2.14 -10.99
CA GLU A 35 5.54 3.40 -11.02
C GLU A 35 4.70 4.50 -10.37
N ILE A 36 5.31 5.23 -9.44
CA ILE A 36 4.72 6.42 -8.83
C ILE A 36 5.64 7.61 -9.06
N VAL A 37 5.10 8.71 -9.61
CA VAL A 37 5.82 9.98 -9.76
C VAL A 37 5.12 11.06 -8.94
N LYS A 38 5.77 11.44 -7.84
CA LYS A 38 5.30 12.49 -6.92
C LYS A 38 5.37 13.87 -7.57
N ARG A 39 4.43 14.74 -7.19
CA ARG A 39 4.53 16.19 -7.42
C ARG A 39 5.29 16.82 -6.23
N PRO A 40 5.89 18.01 -6.39
CA PRO A 40 6.53 18.68 -5.26
C PRO A 40 5.48 18.93 -4.17
N GLY A 41 5.80 18.59 -2.92
CA GLY A 41 4.88 18.76 -1.77
C GLY A 41 3.66 17.85 -1.76
N GLN A 42 3.58 16.85 -2.65
CA GLN A 42 2.47 15.91 -2.69
C GLN A 42 2.80 14.62 -1.92
N THR A 43 1.86 14.24 -1.06
CA THR A 43 1.89 13.00 -0.28
C THR A 43 1.50 11.80 -1.14
N LEU A 44 1.98 10.59 -0.79
CA LEU A 44 1.62 9.37 -1.52
C LEU A 44 0.18 8.94 -1.20
N GLY A 45 -0.31 9.23 0.02
CA GLY A 45 -1.59 8.72 0.49
C GLY A 45 -1.58 7.20 0.70
N LEU A 46 -0.40 6.63 0.93
CA LEU A 46 -0.19 5.23 1.24
C LEU A 46 0.21 5.07 2.70
N TYR A 47 -0.39 4.08 3.36
CA TYR A 47 -0.05 3.70 4.72
C TYR A 47 0.55 2.31 4.68
N ILE A 48 1.74 2.18 5.26
CA ILE A 48 2.45 0.90 5.35
C ILE A 48 2.58 0.46 6.80
N ARG A 49 2.78 -0.84 6.99
CA ARG A 49 3.00 -1.48 8.28
C ARG A 49 3.99 -2.62 8.12
N GLU A 50 4.57 -3.02 9.23
CA GLU A 50 5.40 -4.22 9.33
C GLU A 50 4.52 -5.45 9.59
N GLY A 51 4.81 -6.53 8.87
CA GLY A 51 4.09 -7.79 8.96
C GLY A 51 2.68 -7.77 8.33
N ASN A 52 2.14 -8.97 8.08
CA ASN A 52 0.81 -9.16 7.50
C ASN A 52 -0.30 -9.07 8.55
N GLY A 53 0.03 -8.91 9.84
CA GLY A 53 -0.93 -8.66 10.93
C GLY A 53 -1.85 -9.84 11.24
N LEU A 54 -1.51 -11.01 10.72
CA LEU A 54 -2.15 -12.28 11.01
C LEU A 54 -1.15 -13.21 11.69
N ASP A 55 -0.09 -13.57 10.98
CA ASP A 55 0.88 -14.60 11.39
C ASP A 55 2.34 -14.20 11.05
N ARG A 56 2.53 -13.44 9.97
CA ARG A 56 3.84 -12.99 9.53
C ARG A 56 4.15 -11.63 10.14
N SER A 57 5.19 -11.58 10.98
CA SER A 57 5.72 -10.33 11.54
C SER A 57 6.73 -9.62 10.64
N ASP A 58 7.33 -10.34 9.69
CA ASP A 58 8.33 -9.81 8.75
C ASP A 58 7.70 -9.24 7.47
N GLY A 59 8.38 -8.29 6.83
CA GLY A 59 7.98 -7.70 5.55
C GLY A 59 7.14 -6.43 5.70
N VAL A 60 6.96 -5.71 4.58
CA VAL A 60 6.23 -4.45 4.55
C VAL A 60 4.97 -4.59 3.73
N PHE A 61 3.83 -4.23 4.34
CA PHE A 61 2.51 -4.40 3.74
C PHE A 61 1.74 -3.08 3.69
N ILE A 62 0.92 -2.91 2.65
CA ILE A 62 -0.01 -1.80 2.55
C ILE A 62 -1.15 -2.04 3.54
N SER A 63 -1.23 -1.18 4.55
CA SER A 63 -2.25 -1.26 5.59
C SER A 63 -3.52 -0.51 5.20
N ARG A 64 -3.37 0.67 4.56
CA ARG A 64 -4.46 1.54 4.13
C ARG A 64 -4.03 2.35 2.91
N ILE A 65 -5.03 2.81 2.15
CA ILE A 65 -4.87 3.78 1.08
C ILE A 65 -5.81 4.95 1.38
N ALA A 66 -5.31 6.18 1.31
CA ALA A 66 -6.11 7.37 1.49
C ALA A 66 -7.19 7.44 0.39
N LEU A 67 -8.44 7.62 0.81
CA LEU A 67 -9.57 7.83 -0.10
C LEU A 67 -9.30 9.04 -0.99
N GLU A 68 -9.75 8.96 -2.24
CA GLU A 68 -9.59 10.00 -3.27
C GLU A 68 -8.13 10.36 -3.61
N SER A 69 -7.14 9.61 -3.10
CA SER A 69 -5.75 9.78 -3.49
C SER A 69 -5.50 9.31 -4.92
N SER A 70 -4.42 9.79 -5.56
CA SER A 70 -4.06 9.31 -6.91
C SER A 70 -3.72 7.82 -6.92
N VAL A 71 -3.31 7.25 -5.78
CA VAL A 71 -3.08 5.81 -5.64
C VAL A 71 -4.39 5.04 -5.55
N TYR A 72 -5.38 5.56 -4.80
CA TYR A 72 -6.72 4.97 -4.73
C TYR A 72 -7.38 4.95 -6.11
N ASN A 73 -7.35 6.09 -6.82
CA ASN A 73 -7.99 6.23 -8.13
C ASN A 73 -7.32 5.41 -9.23
N SER A 74 -6.03 5.06 -9.11
CA SER A 74 -5.34 4.25 -10.12
C SER A 74 -5.68 2.76 -10.01
N GLY A 75 -6.10 2.29 -8.83
CA GLY A 75 -6.36 0.88 -8.56
C GLY A 75 -5.16 -0.04 -8.74
N CYS A 76 -3.95 0.52 -8.91
CA CYS A 76 -2.73 -0.25 -9.17
C CYS A 76 -2.20 -0.96 -7.92
N LEU A 77 -2.54 -0.44 -6.74
CA LEU A 77 -2.15 -0.94 -5.42
C LEU A 77 -3.41 -1.16 -4.59
N LYS A 78 -3.39 -2.21 -3.76
CA LYS A 78 -4.48 -2.58 -2.88
C LYS A 78 -3.99 -2.74 -1.45
N VAL A 79 -4.93 -2.64 -0.50
CA VAL A 79 -4.69 -2.98 0.89
C VAL A 79 -4.42 -4.47 1.00
N GLY A 80 -3.35 -4.84 1.72
CA GLY A 80 -2.88 -6.21 1.84
C GLY A 80 -1.71 -6.55 0.91
N ASP A 81 -1.45 -5.73 -0.12
CA ASP A 81 -0.29 -5.93 -0.99
C ASP A 81 1.01 -5.82 -0.19
N GLU A 82 1.95 -6.71 -0.49
CA GLU A 82 3.28 -6.71 0.08
C GLU A 82 4.24 -5.95 -0.82
N ILE A 83 5.08 -5.12 -0.24
CA ILE A 83 6.11 -4.37 -0.94
C ILE A 83 7.40 -5.15 -0.82
N LEU A 84 7.86 -5.69 -1.94
CA LEU A 84 9.09 -6.50 -2.01
C LEU A 84 10.31 -5.61 -2.23
N ALA A 85 10.18 -4.62 -3.12
CA ALA A 85 11.29 -3.72 -3.44
C ALA A 85 10.83 -2.29 -3.77
N VAL A 86 11.72 -1.33 -3.52
CA VAL A 86 11.54 0.08 -3.84
C VAL A 86 12.73 0.55 -4.66
N ASN A 87 12.48 1.07 -5.87
CA ASN A 87 13.53 1.44 -6.81
C ASN A 87 14.57 0.32 -7.01
N PHE A 88 14.08 -0.93 -7.08
CA PHE A 88 14.91 -2.14 -7.22
C PHE A 88 15.84 -2.45 -6.04
N VAL A 89 15.60 -1.82 -4.89
CA VAL A 89 16.23 -2.20 -3.61
C VAL A 89 15.26 -3.08 -2.85
N ASP A 90 15.69 -4.27 -2.45
CA ASP A 90 14.89 -5.18 -1.64
C ASP A 90 14.61 -4.55 -0.27
N VAL A 91 13.33 -4.52 0.12
CA VAL A 91 12.87 -3.93 1.39
C VAL A 91 12.25 -4.97 2.30
N THR A 92 12.24 -6.25 1.92
CA THR A 92 11.56 -7.30 2.69
C THR A 92 12.12 -7.47 4.10
N ARG A 93 13.43 -7.24 4.26
CA ARG A 93 14.15 -7.33 5.55
C ARG A 93 14.61 -5.98 6.10
N MET A 94 14.15 -4.88 5.52
CA MET A 94 14.48 -3.54 6.01
C MET A 94 13.54 -3.11 7.13
N SER A 95 14.03 -2.24 8.01
CA SER A 95 13.18 -1.65 9.05
C SER A 95 12.11 -0.76 8.42
N LEU A 96 10.94 -0.67 9.07
CA LEU A 96 9.85 0.18 8.56
C LEU A 96 10.26 1.66 8.43
N ASP A 97 11.14 2.15 9.32
CA ASP A 97 11.72 3.50 9.24
C ASP A 97 12.52 3.72 7.95
N ASP A 98 13.44 2.80 7.63
CA ASP A 98 14.26 2.90 6.42
C ASP A 98 13.41 2.85 5.16
N VAL A 99 12.37 2.02 5.16
CA VAL A 99 11.44 1.90 4.03
C VAL A 99 10.62 3.19 3.85
N VAL A 100 10.20 3.83 4.93
CA VAL A 100 9.56 5.14 4.84
C VAL A 100 10.51 6.19 4.24
N ILE A 101 11.77 6.18 4.66
CA ILE A 101 12.79 7.12 4.16
C ILE A 101 13.05 6.90 2.67
N ILE A 102 13.30 5.67 2.23
CA ILE A 102 13.58 5.35 0.81
C ILE A 102 12.36 5.63 -0.07
N MET A 103 11.15 5.56 0.47
CA MET A 103 9.93 5.95 -0.24
C MET A 103 9.67 7.45 -0.24
N SER A 104 10.07 8.19 0.79
CA SER A 104 9.77 9.62 0.92
C SER A 104 10.72 10.49 0.08
N ILE A 105 12.01 10.17 0.04
CA ILE A 105 13.05 11.00 -0.61
C ILE A 105 12.89 11.10 -2.15
N PRO A 106 12.86 10.00 -2.92
CA PRO A 106 12.93 10.08 -4.37
C PRO A 106 11.57 10.50 -4.97
N ARG A 107 11.59 11.34 -6.00
CA ARG A 107 10.37 11.79 -6.68
C ARG A 107 9.72 10.70 -7.53
N ARG A 108 10.54 9.85 -8.14
CA ARG A 108 10.11 8.68 -8.93
C ARG A 108 10.38 7.42 -8.11
N LEU A 109 9.33 6.64 -7.92
CA LEU A 109 9.34 5.37 -7.21
C LEU A 109 8.94 4.27 -8.19
N VAL A 110 9.68 3.17 -8.19
CA VAL A 110 9.32 1.93 -8.84
C VAL A 110 9.15 0.89 -7.74
N LEU A 111 7.91 0.57 -7.42
CA LEU A 111 7.56 -0.43 -6.42
C LEU A 111 7.42 -1.78 -7.09
N VAL A 112 8.00 -2.81 -6.48
CA VAL A 112 7.71 -4.20 -6.80
C VAL A 112 6.80 -4.72 -5.70
N THR A 113 5.57 -5.04 -6.05
CA THR A 113 4.56 -5.47 -5.09
C THR A 113 4.05 -6.85 -5.42
N ARG A 114 3.76 -7.63 -4.39
CA ARG A 114 3.06 -8.91 -4.49
C ARG A 114 1.62 -8.71 -4.03
N GLU A 115 0.68 -9.16 -4.84
CA GLU A 115 -0.74 -9.21 -4.46
C GLU A 115 -0.89 -10.13 -3.25
N GLY A 116 -1.31 -9.54 -2.13
CA GLY A 116 -1.60 -10.28 -0.92
C GLY A 116 -3.02 -10.83 -0.95
N ALA A 117 -3.26 -11.94 -0.24
CA ALA A 117 -4.63 -12.36 0.04
C ALA A 117 -5.35 -11.22 0.77
N GLU A 118 -6.50 -10.82 0.24
CA GLU A 118 -7.34 -9.79 0.83
C GLU A 118 -7.59 -10.17 2.29
N CYS A 119 -7.05 -9.40 3.24
CA CYS A 119 -7.47 -9.54 4.63
C CYS A 119 -8.98 -9.27 4.63
N PRO A 120 -9.83 -10.15 5.19
CA PRO A 120 -11.25 -9.90 5.35
C PRO A 120 -11.47 -8.88 6.47
N ALA A 121 -10.88 -7.70 6.33
CA ALA A 121 -11.31 -6.51 7.04
C ALA A 121 -12.53 -5.99 6.27
N GLY A 122 -13.69 -6.57 6.58
CA GLY A 122 -14.98 -6.01 6.21
C GLY A 122 -15.02 -4.52 6.56
N LEU A 123 -15.63 -3.73 5.67
CA LEU A 123 -15.70 -2.26 5.62
C LEU A 123 -14.63 -1.59 4.75
N GLN A 124 -14.74 -1.81 3.44
CA GLN A 124 -14.63 -0.67 2.54
C GLN A 124 -15.69 0.37 2.97
N PRO A 125 -15.36 1.64 3.23
CA PRO A 125 -16.37 2.69 3.22
C PRO A 125 -16.84 2.81 1.78
N GLY A 126 -17.89 2.05 1.46
CA GLY A 126 -18.55 2.12 0.17
C GLY A 126 -18.97 3.55 -0.11
N SER A 127 -18.79 3.93 -1.37
CA SER A 127 -19.43 5.05 -2.04
C SER A 127 -20.82 5.40 -1.46
N HIS A 128 -20.97 6.64 -1.03
CA HIS A 128 -22.08 7.51 -1.40
C HIS A 128 -23.46 6.83 -1.62
N HIS A 129 -24.09 6.29 -0.57
CA HIS A 129 -25.55 6.11 -0.55
C HIS A 129 -26.10 6.47 0.83
N LYS A 130 -26.90 7.54 0.87
CA LYS A 130 -27.72 7.93 2.03
C LYS A 130 -28.61 6.74 2.45
N PRO A 131 -28.57 6.26 3.70
CA PRO A 131 -29.61 5.37 4.20
C PRO A 131 -30.91 6.17 4.43
N PRO A 132 -32.10 5.57 4.19
CA PRO A 132 -33.37 6.22 4.54
C PRO A 132 -33.46 6.45 6.06
N PRO A 133 -34.19 7.48 6.52
CA PRO A 133 -34.19 7.88 7.91
C PRO A 133 -34.98 6.85 8.74
N VAL A 134 -34.32 6.20 9.71
CA VAL A 134 -35.02 5.49 10.78
C VAL A 134 -34.82 6.27 12.08
N VAL A 135 -35.96 6.53 12.70
CA VAL A 135 -36.18 7.48 13.78
C VAL A 135 -35.44 7.06 15.06
N VAL A 136 -34.81 8.06 15.66
CA VAL A 136 -34.12 8.16 16.95
C VAL A 136 -34.58 7.19 18.05
N MET A 137 -33.62 6.47 18.64
CA MET A 137 -33.61 6.20 20.09
C MET A 137 -32.33 6.79 20.71
N LYS A 138 -32.57 7.66 21.69
CA LYS A 138 -31.62 8.54 22.34
C LYS A 138 -30.84 7.77 23.41
N GLY A 139 -29.52 7.67 23.25
CA GLY A 139 -28.60 7.12 24.24
C GLY A 139 -27.17 7.52 23.89
N GLN A 140 -26.63 8.49 24.63
CA GLN A 140 -25.29 9.09 24.59
C GLN A 140 -24.27 8.51 23.59
N ILE A 141 -24.03 9.29 22.53
CA ILE A 141 -22.95 9.10 21.55
C ILE A 141 -21.66 9.75 22.06
N ASN A 142 -20.66 8.95 22.41
CA ASN A 142 -19.25 9.35 22.31
C ASN A 142 -18.35 8.13 22.26
N SER A 143 -17.31 8.21 21.42
CA SER A 143 -16.27 7.20 21.16
C SER A 143 -16.69 5.94 20.37
N ARG A 144 -17.11 6.16 19.13
CA ARG A 144 -17.09 5.11 18.10
C ARG A 144 -15.63 4.70 17.80
N PHE A 145 -15.39 3.39 17.89
CA PHE A 145 -14.25 2.64 17.34
C PHE A 145 -12.87 3.00 17.90
N PHE A 146 -12.71 2.77 19.20
CA PHE A 146 -11.43 2.30 19.73
C PHE A 146 -11.25 0.85 19.26
N TYR A 147 -10.39 0.59 18.26
CA TYR A 147 -9.89 -0.77 18.01
C TYR A 147 -8.89 -1.08 19.13
N PRO A 148 -9.19 -2.00 20.07
CA PRO A 148 -8.25 -2.37 21.11
C PRO A 148 -7.37 -3.52 20.60
N SER A 149 -6.04 -3.34 20.64
CA SER A 149 -5.00 -4.36 20.35
C SER A 149 -4.96 -4.82 18.87
N ILE A 150 -4.18 -4.22 17.97
CA ILE A 150 -2.71 -4.30 17.87
C ILE A 150 -2.24 -3.05 17.10
N CYS A 151 -1.68 -2.07 17.80
CA CYS A 151 -0.99 -0.94 17.20
C CYS A 151 0.42 -1.36 16.76
N SER A 152 0.52 -2.11 15.66
CA SER A 152 1.81 -2.28 14.98
C SER A 152 1.94 -1.21 13.90
N PHE A 153 2.51 -0.07 14.31
CA PHE A 153 3.08 1.02 13.51
C PHE A 153 2.45 1.26 12.12
N LEU A 154 1.31 1.94 12.07
CA LEU A 154 0.85 2.57 10.82
C LEU A 154 1.73 3.79 10.55
N LYS A 155 2.57 3.73 9.51
CA LYS A 155 3.29 4.91 9.02
C LYS A 155 2.67 5.41 7.73
N ALA A 156 2.29 6.67 7.77
CA ALA A 156 1.74 7.38 6.63
C ALA A 156 2.89 7.97 5.81
N LEU A 157 2.87 7.72 4.51
CA LEU A 157 3.82 8.32 3.57
C LEU A 157 3.27 9.68 3.14
N PHE A 158 3.55 10.69 3.97
CA PHE A 158 3.27 12.10 3.70
C PHE A 158 4.40 12.75 2.89
#